data_AF-A0A7X7N2W5-F1
#
_entry.id   AF-A0A7X7N2W5-F1
#
_cell.length_a   1.000
_cell.length_b   1.000
_cell.length_c   1.000
_cell.angle_alpha   90.00
_cell.angle_beta   90.00
_cell.angle_gamma   90.00
#
_symmetry.space_group_name_H-M   'P 1'
#
loop_
_entity.id
_entity.type
_entity.pdbx_description
1 polymer ?
#
loop_
_entity_poly.entity_id
_entity_poly.type
_entity_poly.pdbx_seq_one_letter_code
_entity_poly.pdbx_strand_id
1 'polypeptide(L)'
;MAQRNPLNPRYQGEGPGGQTKKSAASAKPVSEAAFSVRIKGKPTTASEKKAAAKSREREAQRKAAEKERKAKEKAKVEAQADESATTEVVESKPAESAAAAPKQNFFQKLFSPAPNMPNTPEYKMWRRRYWMLMAGGIASVTFSWIFQTILPNVFTLWVIFMVLAYVFIALAFFVDFKRVRPLIKEYQKGGSGAKKSPKQLKHEQESAQRAAELEAA
;
A
#
# COMPACT_ATOMS: atom_id res chain seq x y z
N MET A 1 -37.03 -16.76 28.26
CA MET A 1 -36.39 -15.43 28.28
C MET A 1 -35.09 -15.56 29.07
N ALA A 2 -33.93 -15.28 28.47
CA ALA A 2 -32.66 -15.44 29.19
C ALA A 2 -32.48 -14.29 30.20
N GLN A 3 -32.45 -14.63 31.49
CA GLN A 3 -32.23 -13.67 32.58
C GLN A 3 -30.78 -13.18 32.49
N ARG A 4 -30.58 -11.89 32.23
CA ARG A 4 -29.25 -11.31 32.08
C ARG A 4 -28.62 -11.11 33.45
N ASN A 5 -27.32 -11.34 33.55
CA ASN A 5 -26.58 -11.16 34.80
C ASN A 5 -26.67 -9.69 35.28
N PRO A 6 -27.30 -9.41 36.44
CA PRO A 6 -27.46 -8.06 36.97
C PRO A 6 -26.14 -7.43 37.45
N LEU A 7 -25.09 -8.24 37.63
CA LEU A 7 -23.77 -7.77 38.04
C LEU A 7 -22.84 -7.42 36.86
N ASN A 8 -23.36 -7.31 35.63
CA ASN A 8 -22.54 -6.87 34.51
C ASN A 8 -22.30 -5.35 34.60
N PRO A 9 -21.04 -4.88 34.66
CA PRO A 9 -20.68 -3.46 34.80
C PRO A 9 -21.20 -2.60 33.63
N ARG A 10 -21.55 -3.20 32.49
CA ARG A 10 -22.19 -2.50 31.37
C ARG A 10 -23.59 -1.96 31.70
N TYR A 11 -24.29 -2.53 32.67
CA TYR A 11 -25.63 -2.12 33.09
C TYR A 11 -25.63 -1.24 34.35
N GLN A 12 -24.48 -1.12 35.02
CA GLN A 12 -24.35 -0.38 36.27
C GLN A 12 -24.08 1.12 36.07
N GLY A 13 -24.20 1.65 34.84
CA GLY A 13 -24.19 3.09 34.55
C GLY A 13 -22.85 3.82 34.75
N GLU A 14 -21.87 3.23 35.43
CA GLU A 14 -20.61 3.86 35.85
C GLU A 14 -19.38 3.49 34.98
N GLY A 15 -19.59 2.77 33.87
CA GLY A 15 -18.52 2.43 32.92
C GLY A 15 -18.20 3.57 31.92
N PRO A 16 -16.98 3.63 31.33
CA PRO A 16 -16.62 4.67 30.37
C PRO A 16 -17.62 4.71 29.21
N GLY A 17 -18.30 5.85 29.05
CA GLY A 17 -19.28 6.07 27.99
C GLY A 17 -18.68 5.68 26.64
N GLY A 18 -19.31 4.71 25.96
CA GLY A 18 -18.82 4.20 24.69
C GLY A 18 -18.65 5.34 23.68
N GLN A 19 -17.45 5.53 23.16
CA GLN A 19 -17.21 6.53 22.11
C GLN A 19 -17.99 6.12 20.85
N THR A 20 -19.06 6.84 20.55
CA THR A 20 -19.69 6.80 19.24
C THR A 20 -18.70 7.36 18.23
N LYS A 21 -18.24 6.52 17.29
CA LYS A 21 -17.37 6.99 16.19
C LYS A 21 -18.13 8.03 15.39
N LYS A 22 -17.61 9.26 15.31
CA LYS A 22 -18.13 10.32 14.45
C LYS A 22 -18.34 9.77 13.03
N SER A 23 -19.58 9.80 12.55
CA SER A 23 -19.96 9.21 11.26
C SER A 23 -19.14 9.81 10.10
N ALA A 24 -18.74 8.96 9.16
CA ALA A 24 -17.93 9.27 7.97
C ALA A 24 -18.53 10.32 7.00
N ALA A 25 -19.68 10.91 7.33
CA ALA A 25 -20.35 11.93 6.55
C ALA A 25 -19.65 13.29 6.61
N SER A 26 -18.88 13.59 7.67
CA SER A 26 -18.16 14.87 7.79
C SER A 26 -16.84 14.92 7.02
N ALA A 27 -16.46 13.84 6.33
CA ALA A 27 -15.23 13.72 5.55
C ALA A 27 -15.48 13.75 4.03
N LYS A 28 -16.64 14.25 3.58
CA LYS A 28 -16.84 14.53 2.16
C LYS A 28 -16.19 15.88 1.84
N PRO A 29 -15.27 15.96 0.86
CA PRO A 29 -14.80 17.26 0.39
C PRO A 29 -15.99 18.02 -0.20
N VAL A 30 -16.22 19.25 0.27
CA VAL A 30 -17.09 20.20 -0.42
C VAL A 30 -16.38 20.53 -1.72
N SER A 31 -16.86 19.97 -2.84
CA SER A 31 -16.33 20.33 -4.15
C SER A 31 -16.77 21.76 -4.46
N GLU A 32 -15.82 22.68 -4.38
CA GLU A 32 -15.99 24.05 -4.85
C GLU A 32 -16.12 24.03 -6.38
N ALA A 33 -17.35 24.26 -6.84
CA ALA A 33 -17.72 24.81 -8.14
C ALA A 33 -17.04 24.21 -9.40
N ALA A 34 -17.69 23.19 -9.96
CA ALA A 34 -17.61 22.90 -11.39
C ALA A 34 -18.39 23.95 -12.20
N PHE A 35 -17.90 25.19 -12.30
CA PHE A 35 -18.48 26.18 -13.22
C PHE A 35 -17.43 26.96 -14.01
N SER A 36 -17.42 26.70 -15.31
CA SER A 36 -16.61 27.28 -16.39
C SER A 36 -15.20 26.71 -16.60
N VAL A 37 -15.16 25.61 -17.35
CA VAL A 37 -14.01 25.29 -18.22
C VAL A 37 -13.95 26.38 -19.29
N ARG A 38 -13.28 27.50 -19.00
CA ARG A 38 -12.90 28.47 -20.04
C ARG A 38 -11.68 27.91 -20.75
N ILE A 39 -11.90 27.27 -21.90
CA ILE A 39 -10.84 26.89 -22.83
C ILE A 39 -10.16 28.19 -23.28
N LYS A 40 -8.98 28.51 -22.72
CA LYS A 40 -8.18 29.64 -23.18
C LYS A 40 -7.76 29.36 -24.62
N GLY A 41 -8.38 30.06 -25.56
CA GLY A 41 -7.96 30.09 -26.95
C GLY A 41 -6.50 30.55 -27.09
N LYS A 42 -5.87 30.17 -28.20
CA LYS A 42 -4.48 30.53 -28.53
C LYS A 42 -4.37 32.07 -28.61
N PRO A 43 -3.32 32.71 -28.04
CA PRO A 43 -3.21 34.17 -28.01
C PRO A 43 -3.20 34.74 -29.44
N THR A 44 -4.19 35.55 -29.78
CA THR A 44 -4.37 36.12 -31.12
C THR A 44 -3.65 37.47 -31.27
N THR A 45 -3.37 38.17 -30.16
CA THR A 45 -2.72 39.49 -30.17
C THR A 45 -1.20 39.42 -29.91
N ALA A 46 -0.44 40.36 -30.48
CA ALA A 46 1.03 40.40 -30.36
C ALA A 46 1.51 40.64 -28.91
N SER A 47 0.76 41.41 -28.13
CA SER A 47 1.04 41.68 -26.71
C SER A 47 0.87 40.42 -25.84
N GLU A 48 -0.17 39.61 -26.08
CA GLU A 48 -0.41 38.35 -25.38
C GLU A 48 0.64 37.29 -25.71
N LYS A 49 1.11 37.23 -26.97
CA LYS A 49 2.22 36.34 -27.36
C LYS A 49 3.52 36.70 -26.64
N LYS A 50 3.82 37.99 -26.50
CA LYS A 50 5.02 38.48 -25.78
C LYS A 50 4.93 38.21 -24.27
N ALA A 51 3.74 38.38 -23.68
CA ALA A 51 3.50 38.05 -22.27
C ALA A 51 3.60 36.54 -22.00
N ALA A 52 3.06 35.70 -22.90
CA ALA A 52 3.15 34.24 -22.79
C ALA A 52 4.58 33.71 -23.00
N ALA A 53 5.38 34.34 -23.87
CA ALA A 53 6.79 34.02 -24.04
C ALA A 53 7.58 34.35 -22.76
N LYS A 54 7.38 35.55 -22.19
CA LYS A 54 8.04 35.99 -20.95
C LYS A 54 7.67 35.14 -19.74
N SER A 55 6.44 34.65 -19.65
CA SER A 55 6.03 33.75 -18.56
C SER A 55 6.67 32.35 -18.69
N ARG A 56 6.78 31.82 -19.91
CA ARG A 56 7.45 30.54 -20.18
C ARG A 56 8.94 30.60 -19.87
N GLU A 57 9.59 31.71 -20.22
CA GLU A 57 11.01 31.94 -19.91
C GLU A 57 11.26 32.00 -18.40
N ARG A 58 10.41 32.71 -17.65
CA ARG A 58 10.49 32.76 -16.17
C ARG A 58 10.24 31.40 -15.52
N GLU A 59 9.34 30.59 -16.07
CA GLU A 59 9.08 29.24 -15.56
C GLU A 59 10.26 28.29 -15.85
N ALA A 60 10.88 28.41 -17.03
CA ALA A 60 12.09 27.68 -17.37
C ALA A 60 13.27 28.06 -16.45
N GLN A 61 13.46 29.36 -16.18
CA GLN A 61 14.49 29.84 -15.24
C GLN A 61 14.25 29.33 -13.81
N ARG A 62 12.99 29.29 -13.34
CA ARG A 62 12.64 28.71 -12.03
C ARG A 62 12.95 27.21 -11.94
N LYS A 63 12.60 26.44 -12.98
CA LYS A 63 12.90 25.00 -13.04
C LYS A 63 14.41 24.73 -13.12
N ALA A 64 15.15 25.58 -13.83
CA ALA A 64 16.61 25.49 -13.87
C ALA A 64 17.24 25.79 -12.49
N ALA A 65 16.81 26.86 -11.82
CA ALA A 65 17.29 27.21 -10.49
C ALA A 65 16.92 26.15 -9.42
N GLU A 66 15.75 25.52 -9.54
CA GLU A 66 15.36 24.42 -8.64
C GLU A 66 16.21 23.17 -8.85
N LYS A 67 16.50 22.81 -10.12
CA LYS A 67 17.43 21.71 -10.43
C LYS A 67 18.83 22.00 -9.91
N GLU A 68 19.31 23.23 -10.04
CA GLU A 68 20.62 23.64 -9.53
C GLU A 68 20.67 23.62 -8.00
N ARG A 69 19.60 24.05 -7.32
CA ARG A 69 19.47 23.93 -5.86
C ARG A 69 19.49 22.48 -5.40
N LYS A 70 18.73 21.60 -6.06
CA LYS A 70 18.72 20.16 -5.78
C LYS A 70 20.07 19.50 -6.06
N ALA A 71 20.78 19.94 -7.10
CA ALA A 71 22.12 19.45 -7.40
C ALA A 71 23.13 19.88 -6.32
N LYS A 72 23.06 21.13 -5.84
CA LYS A 72 23.90 21.63 -4.73
C LYS A 72 23.58 20.95 -3.40
N GLU A 73 22.29 20.70 -3.13
CA GLU A 73 21.85 19.96 -1.94
C GLU A 73 22.33 18.50 -1.99
N LYS A 74 22.18 17.84 -3.13
CA LYS A 74 22.69 16.48 -3.33
C LYS A 74 24.21 16.41 -3.23
N ALA A 75 24.94 17.36 -3.83
CA ALA A 75 26.40 17.43 -3.72
C ALA A 75 26.87 17.72 -2.29
N LYS A 76 26.10 18.47 -1.49
CA LYS A 76 26.40 18.70 -0.07
C LYS A 76 26.14 17.46 0.78
N VAL A 77 25.09 16.69 0.48
CA VAL A 77 24.80 15.41 1.14
C VAL A 77 25.86 14.36 0.77
N GLU A 78 26.35 14.37 -0.47
CA GLU A 78 27.39 13.46 -0.96
C GLU A 78 28.76 13.83 -0.36
N ALA A 79 29.10 15.12 -0.27
CA ALA A 79 30.30 15.59 0.44
C ALA A 79 30.27 15.30 1.95
N GLN A 80 29.09 15.35 2.58
CA GLN A 80 28.91 15.02 3.99
C GLN A 80 28.91 13.49 4.26
N ALA A 81 28.64 12.68 3.23
CA ALA A 81 28.72 11.22 3.32
C ALA A 81 30.17 10.71 3.30
N ASP A 82 31.08 11.37 2.59
CA ASP A 82 32.50 10.99 2.57
C ASP A 82 33.29 11.42 3.82
N GLU A 83 32.87 12.48 4.54
CA GLU A 83 33.56 12.93 5.76
C GLU A 83 33.19 12.13 7.01
N SER A 84 32.02 11.45 7.02
CA SER A 84 31.53 10.69 8.18
C SER A 84 32.05 9.25 8.29
N ALA A 85 32.90 8.79 7.37
CA ALA A 85 33.47 7.44 7.37
C ALA A 85 34.75 7.27 8.23
N THR A 86 35.24 8.33 8.88
CA THR A 86 36.44 8.29 9.75
C THR A 86 36.24 9.08 11.04
N THR A 87 35.25 8.73 11.86
CA THR A 87 35.30 8.95 13.32
C THR A 87 34.16 8.16 13.98
N GLU A 88 34.40 6.88 14.28
CA GLU A 88 33.67 6.27 15.38
C GLU A 88 34.34 6.68 16.70
N VAL A 89 33.48 6.84 17.71
CA VAL A 89 33.74 6.79 19.17
C VAL A 89 33.45 8.13 19.90
N VAL A 90 32.49 7.99 20.83
CA VAL A 90 32.10 8.81 22.01
C VAL A 90 30.91 9.79 21.90
N GLU A 91 29.98 9.59 22.83
CA GLU A 91 29.11 10.56 23.52
C GLU A 91 27.63 10.66 23.12
N SER A 92 26.82 10.94 24.13
CA SER A 92 25.45 10.47 24.30
C SER A 92 24.40 11.58 24.46
N LYS A 93 23.16 11.30 23.97
CA LYS A 93 21.82 11.79 24.45
C LYS A 93 21.46 13.28 24.11
N PRO A 94 20.17 13.74 24.08
CA PRO A 94 18.83 13.11 24.25
C PRO A 94 17.85 13.29 23.06
N ALA A 95 16.65 12.74 23.25
CA ALA A 95 15.48 12.72 22.37
C ALA A 95 14.97 14.07 21.83
N GLU A 96 14.78 14.15 20.50
CA GLU A 96 13.65 14.85 19.87
C GLU A 96 13.42 14.35 18.42
N SER A 97 12.15 14.25 18.01
CA SER A 97 11.63 13.84 16.68
C SER A 97 11.37 12.35 16.41
N ALA A 98 10.75 11.67 17.38
CA ALA A 98 9.69 10.74 17.00
C ALA A 98 8.55 11.52 16.34
N ALA A 99 8.45 11.51 15.00
CA ALA A 99 7.19 11.50 14.22
C ALA A 99 7.36 12.02 12.78
N ALA A 100 7.89 11.18 11.89
CA ALA A 100 7.50 11.22 10.48
C ALA A 100 7.57 9.81 9.90
N ALA A 101 6.68 8.92 10.38
CA ALA A 101 6.45 7.67 9.68
C ALA A 101 6.04 8.00 8.23
N PRO A 102 6.72 7.50 7.20
CA PRO A 102 6.36 7.78 5.83
C PRO A 102 4.91 7.32 5.63
N LYS A 103 4.06 8.21 5.10
CA LYS A 103 2.67 7.89 4.77
C LYS A 103 2.69 6.70 3.81
N GLN A 104 2.52 5.50 4.34
CA GLN A 104 2.54 4.26 3.60
C GLN A 104 1.40 4.36 2.57
N ASN A 105 1.77 4.43 1.29
CA ASN A 105 0.79 4.55 0.22
C ASN A 105 -0.20 3.38 0.35
N PHE A 106 -1.50 3.63 0.19
CA PHE A 106 -2.53 2.60 0.35
C PHE A 106 -2.23 1.34 -0.49
N PHE A 107 -1.71 1.54 -1.70
CA PHE A 107 -1.18 0.48 -2.55
C PHE A 107 -0.01 -0.25 -1.88
N GLN A 108 0.96 0.46 -1.33
CA GLN A 108 2.04 -0.15 -0.57
C GLN A 108 1.51 -0.99 0.59
N LYS A 109 0.42 -0.60 1.26
CA LYS A 109 -0.20 -1.42 2.33
C LYS A 109 -0.95 -2.66 1.81
N LEU A 110 -1.57 -2.59 0.64
CA LEU A 110 -2.27 -3.71 -0.01
C LEU A 110 -1.31 -4.71 -0.68
N PHE A 111 -0.20 -4.22 -1.21
CA PHE A 111 0.82 -5.00 -1.91
C PHE A 111 2.05 -5.29 -1.03
N SER A 112 2.12 -4.72 0.17
CA SER A 112 3.10 -5.11 1.20
C SER A 112 2.86 -6.57 1.56
N PRO A 113 3.89 -7.43 1.47
CA PRO A 113 3.78 -8.76 2.03
C PRO A 113 3.41 -8.62 3.51
N ALA A 114 2.48 -9.46 3.98
CA ALA A 114 2.13 -9.51 5.39
C ALA A 114 3.41 -9.63 6.24
N PRO A 115 3.45 -9.07 7.47
CA PRO A 115 4.66 -9.01 8.29
C PRO A 115 5.35 -10.36 8.56
N ASN A 116 4.68 -11.48 8.24
CA ASN A 116 5.14 -12.85 8.40
C ASN A 116 4.99 -13.63 7.09
N MET A 117 5.62 -13.19 6.00
CA MET A 117 5.78 -13.99 4.79
C MET A 117 7.19 -14.58 4.74
N PRO A 118 7.36 -15.83 4.25
CA PRO A 118 8.67 -16.39 4.03
C PRO A 118 9.43 -15.50 3.04
N ASN A 119 10.48 -14.81 3.50
CA ASN A 119 11.45 -14.14 2.64
C ASN A 119 12.44 -15.16 2.04
N THR A 120 11.96 -16.35 1.69
CA THR A 120 12.78 -17.38 1.05
C THR A 120 12.91 -17.07 -0.44
N PRO A 121 14.11 -17.23 -1.03
CA PRO A 121 14.34 -16.95 -2.45
C PRO A 121 13.40 -17.75 -3.36
N GLU A 122 13.06 -18.99 -2.97
CA GLU A 122 12.11 -19.84 -3.68
C GLU A 122 10.72 -19.24 -3.79
N TYR A 123 10.17 -18.72 -2.69
CA TYR A 123 8.83 -18.12 -2.67
C TYR A 123 8.75 -16.90 -3.60
N LYS A 124 9.82 -16.11 -3.67
CA LYS A 124 9.91 -14.94 -4.55
C LYS A 124 9.91 -15.32 -6.03
N MET A 125 10.55 -16.44 -6.39
CA MET A 125 10.56 -16.96 -7.77
C MET A 125 9.17 -17.46 -8.19
N TRP A 126 8.55 -18.29 -7.36
CA TRP A 126 7.21 -18.83 -7.63
C TRP A 126 6.13 -17.75 -7.66
N ARG A 127 6.19 -16.78 -6.74
CA ARG A 127 5.29 -15.62 -6.75
C ARG A 127 5.47 -14.77 -8.01
N ARG A 128 6.71 -14.55 -8.48
CA ARG A 128 6.96 -13.83 -9.73
C ARG A 128 6.38 -14.57 -10.93
N ARG A 129 6.54 -15.90 -10.99
CA ARG A 129 5.92 -16.73 -12.04
C ARG A 129 4.39 -16.59 -12.01
N TYR A 130 3.77 -16.67 -10.83
CA TYR A 130 2.34 -16.44 -10.64
C TYR A 130 1.90 -15.04 -11.12
N TRP A 131 2.62 -13.98 -10.73
CA TRP A 131 2.32 -12.62 -11.20
C TRP A 131 2.48 -12.47 -12.72
N MET A 132 3.46 -13.13 -13.35
CA MET A 132 3.61 -13.15 -14.81
C MET A 132 2.42 -13.84 -15.50
N LEU A 133 1.94 -14.97 -14.95
CA LEU A 133 0.75 -15.66 -15.45
C LEU A 133 -0.52 -14.81 -15.29
N MET A 134 -0.69 -14.16 -14.14
CA MET A 134 -1.82 -13.25 -13.89
C MET A 134 -1.77 -12.00 -14.78
N ALA A 135 -0.59 -11.39 -14.93
CA ALA A 135 -0.39 -10.26 -15.84
C ALA A 135 -0.67 -10.67 -17.29
N GLY A 136 -0.28 -11.89 -17.71
CA GLY A 136 -0.61 -12.44 -19.02
C GLY A 136 -2.11 -12.59 -19.25
N GLY A 137 -2.85 -13.11 -18.26
CA GLY A 137 -4.32 -13.20 -18.32
C GLY A 137 -4.98 -11.83 -18.45
N ILE A 138 -4.59 -10.87 -17.61
CA ILE A 138 -5.11 -9.50 -17.65
C ILE A 138 -4.75 -8.81 -18.98
N ALA A 139 -3.50 -8.95 -19.42
CA ALA A 139 -3.05 -8.42 -20.70
C ALA A 139 -3.88 -8.98 -21.83
N SER A 140 -4.15 -10.29 -21.86
CA SER A 140 -4.98 -10.93 -22.89
C SER A 140 -6.41 -10.38 -22.92
N VAL A 141 -7.01 -10.11 -21.75
CA VAL A 141 -8.35 -9.49 -21.66
C VAL A 141 -8.32 -8.06 -22.21
N THR A 142 -7.31 -7.27 -21.83
CA THR A 142 -7.18 -5.89 -22.34
C THR A 142 -6.88 -5.84 -23.83
N PHE A 143 -6.06 -6.76 -24.34
CA PHE A 143 -5.74 -6.87 -25.76
C PHE A 143 -6.97 -7.31 -26.57
N SER A 144 -7.83 -8.15 -26.02
CA SER A 144 -9.10 -8.54 -26.64
C SER A 144 -9.97 -7.33 -26.93
N TRP A 145 -10.00 -6.33 -26.04
CA TRP A 145 -10.78 -5.10 -26.25
C TRP A 145 -10.18 -4.21 -27.33
N ILE A 146 -8.85 -4.09 -27.40
CA ILE A 146 -8.15 -3.35 -28.46
C ILE A 146 -8.34 -4.02 -29.82
N PHE A 147 -8.31 -5.35 -29.88
CA PHE A 147 -8.53 -6.07 -31.13
C PHE A 147 -9.97 -5.91 -31.64
N GLN A 148 -10.93 -5.84 -30.72
CA GLN A 148 -12.33 -5.61 -31.04
C GLN A 148 -12.58 -4.20 -31.62
N THR A 149 -11.75 -3.20 -31.32
CA THR A 149 -11.90 -1.86 -31.92
C THR A 149 -11.39 -1.79 -33.36
N ILE A 150 -10.42 -2.64 -33.74
CA ILE A 150 -9.79 -2.61 -35.06
C ILE A 150 -10.49 -3.59 -36.03
N LEU A 151 -10.92 -4.77 -35.55
CA LEU A 151 -11.64 -5.77 -36.35
C LEU A 151 -12.94 -6.20 -35.64
N PRO A 152 -14.06 -5.49 -35.85
CA PRO A 152 -15.30 -5.74 -35.10
C PRO A 152 -16.10 -6.99 -35.52
N ASN A 153 -15.76 -7.68 -36.61
CA ASN A 153 -16.55 -8.82 -37.16
C ASN A 153 -15.88 -10.20 -37.03
N VAL A 154 -14.74 -10.29 -36.33
CA VAL A 154 -13.98 -11.55 -36.15
C VAL A 154 -14.31 -12.23 -34.82
N PHE A 155 -15.58 -12.55 -34.60
CA PHE A 155 -16.06 -13.20 -33.37
C PHE A 155 -15.22 -14.43 -32.98
N THR A 156 -14.77 -15.21 -33.97
CA THR A 156 -13.91 -16.38 -33.77
C THR A 156 -12.59 -16.03 -33.08
N LEU A 157 -11.95 -14.92 -33.44
CA LEU A 157 -10.69 -14.49 -32.81
C LEU A 157 -10.93 -14.07 -31.36
N TRP A 158 -12.04 -13.38 -31.07
CA TRP A 158 -12.42 -12.99 -29.72
C TRP A 158 -12.59 -14.20 -28.79
N VAL A 159 -13.31 -15.24 -29.25
CA VAL A 159 -13.48 -16.48 -28.48
C VAL A 159 -12.14 -17.17 -28.24
N ILE A 160 -11.25 -17.23 -29.25
CA ILE A 160 -9.92 -17.83 -29.12
C ILE A 160 -9.10 -17.13 -28.04
N PHE A 161 -9.08 -15.79 -28.01
CA PHE A 161 -8.36 -15.03 -26.97
C PHE A 161 -8.97 -15.22 -25.58
N MET A 162 -10.29 -15.37 -25.47
CA MET A 162 -10.96 -15.67 -24.20
C MET A 162 -10.62 -17.07 -23.67
N VAL A 163 -10.66 -18.08 -24.54
CA VAL A 163 -10.26 -19.45 -24.18
C VAL A 163 -8.79 -19.47 -23.76
N LEU A 164 -7.91 -18.79 -24.50
CA LEU A 164 -6.50 -18.66 -24.16
C LEU A 164 -6.29 -18.00 -22.78
N ALA A 165 -7.02 -16.91 -22.50
CA ALA A 165 -6.96 -16.23 -21.22
C ALA A 165 -7.39 -17.15 -20.06
N TYR A 166 -8.45 -17.94 -20.25
CA TYR A 166 -8.90 -18.92 -19.27
C TYR A 166 -7.84 -20.01 -19.01
N VAL A 167 -7.16 -20.49 -20.06
CA VAL A 167 -6.05 -21.44 -19.92
C VAL A 167 -4.91 -20.84 -19.07
N PHE A 168 -4.54 -19.58 -19.30
CA PHE A 168 -3.52 -18.90 -18.49
C PHE A 168 -3.94 -18.76 -17.02
N ILE A 169 -5.20 -18.43 -16.76
CA ILE A 169 -5.73 -18.31 -15.39
C ILE A 169 -5.76 -19.68 -14.70
N ALA A 170 -6.20 -20.74 -15.38
CA ALA A 170 -6.22 -22.09 -14.84
C ALA A 170 -4.80 -22.59 -14.49
N LEU A 171 -3.83 -22.34 -15.37
CA LEU A 171 -2.41 -22.64 -15.10
C LEU A 171 -1.86 -21.82 -13.92
N ALA A 172 -2.28 -20.55 -13.78
CA ALA A 172 -1.89 -19.72 -12.65
C ALA A 172 -2.35 -20.31 -11.32
N PHE A 173 -3.61 -20.79 -11.26
CA PHE A 173 -4.16 -21.47 -10.08
C PHE A 173 -3.41 -22.75 -9.76
N PHE A 174 -3.10 -23.58 -10.77
CA PHE A 174 -2.37 -24.83 -10.55
C PHE A 174 -0.98 -24.58 -9.93
N VAL A 175 -0.26 -23.55 -10.43
CA VAL A 175 1.03 -23.12 -9.88
C VAL A 175 0.89 -22.59 -8.44
N ASP A 176 -0.16 -21.83 -8.16
CA ASP A 176 -0.43 -21.28 -6.82
C ASP A 176 -0.71 -22.38 -5.79
N PHE A 177 -1.58 -23.34 -6.12
CA PHE A 177 -1.93 -24.44 -5.22
C PHE A 177 -0.76 -25.39 -4.95
N LYS A 178 -0.01 -25.77 -5.99
CA LYS A 178 1.02 -26.81 -5.87
C LYS A 178 2.32 -26.31 -5.27
N ARG A 179 2.64 -25.02 -5.37
CA ARG A 179 3.94 -24.48 -4.92
C ARG A 179 3.83 -23.33 -3.94
N VAL A 180 2.96 -22.35 -4.19
CA VAL A 180 2.86 -21.16 -3.33
C VAL A 180 2.22 -21.51 -1.98
N ARG A 181 1.12 -22.26 -1.99
CA ARG A 181 0.41 -22.66 -0.76
C ARG A 181 1.20 -23.59 0.17
N PRO A 182 1.93 -24.63 -0.29
CA PRO A 182 2.75 -25.43 0.61
C PRO A 182 3.90 -24.64 1.22
N LEU A 183 4.55 -23.74 0.46
CA LEU A 183 5.62 -22.88 0.98
C LEU A 183 5.16 -22.00 2.16
N ILE A 184 3.91 -21.50 2.15
CA ILE A 184 3.42 -20.71 3.29
C ILE A 184 3.08 -21.61 4.48
N LYS A 185 2.64 -22.86 4.24
CA LYS A 185 2.37 -23.85 5.30
C LYS A 185 3.66 -24.29 5.98
N GLU A 186 4.74 -24.49 5.24
CA GLU A 186 6.06 -24.81 5.78
C GLU A 186 6.62 -23.65 6.62
N TYR A 187 6.49 -22.42 6.15
CA TYR A 187 6.85 -21.23 6.93
C TYR A 187 6.01 -21.07 8.21
N GLN A 188 4.73 -21.43 8.17
CA GLN A 188 3.86 -21.42 9.35
C GLN A 188 4.16 -22.57 10.32
N LYS A 189 4.58 -23.75 9.81
CA LYS A 189 5.00 -24.92 10.63
C LYS A 189 6.39 -24.73 11.26
N GLY A 190 7.30 -24.01 10.60
CA GLY A 190 8.70 -23.82 11.02
C GLY A 190 8.95 -22.77 12.12
N GLY A 191 7.91 -22.20 12.74
CA GLY A 191 8.08 -21.52 14.04
C GLY A 191 8.45 -20.03 14.05
N SER A 192 8.26 -19.25 12.98
CA SER A 192 8.43 -17.78 13.06
C SER A 192 7.31 -16.93 12.45
N GLY A 193 6.35 -17.54 11.74
CA GLY A 193 5.26 -16.81 11.08
C GLY A 193 3.95 -16.70 11.86
N ALA A 194 3.77 -17.50 12.92
CA ALA A 194 2.58 -17.50 13.76
C ALA A 194 2.87 -16.76 15.09
N LYS A 195 3.18 -15.47 15.04
CA LYS A 195 3.03 -14.66 16.25
C LYS A 195 1.55 -14.68 16.63
N LYS A 196 1.21 -15.39 17.72
CA LYS A 196 -0.13 -15.39 18.33
C LYS A 196 -0.61 -13.94 18.36
N SER A 197 -1.81 -13.70 17.82
CA SER A 197 -2.37 -12.35 17.81
C SER A 197 -2.38 -11.79 19.25
N PRO A 198 -2.29 -10.46 19.46
CA PRO A 198 -2.30 -9.90 20.81
C PRO A 198 -3.53 -10.33 21.65
N LYS A 199 -4.62 -10.75 20.99
CA LYS A 199 -5.78 -11.35 21.66
C LYS A 199 -5.53 -12.78 22.17
N GLN A 200 -4.79 -13.59 21.41
CA GLN A 200 -4.43 -14.94 21.83
C GLN A 200 -3.37 -14.95 22.94
N LEU A 201 -2.43 -13.99 22.92
CA LEU A 201 -1.48 -13.80 24.03
C LEU A 201 -2.19 -13.39 25.33
N LYS A 202 -3.19 -12.51 25.25
CA LYS A 202 -3.99 -12.10 26.42
C LYS A 202 -4.81 -13.24 27.00
N HIS A 203 -5.46 -14.04 26.16
CA HIS A 203 -6.22 -15.20 26.63
C HIS A 203 -5.34 -16.25 27.30
N GLU A 204 -4.12 -16.45 26.79
CA GLU A 204 -3.16 -17.39 27.37
C GLU A 204 -2.62 -16.89 28.72
N GLN A 205 -2.33 -15.59 28.82
CA GLN A 205 -1.93 -14.95 30.08
C GLN A 205 -3.05 -14.99 31.12
N GLU A 206 -4.30 -14.71 30.74
CA GLU A 206 -5.44 -14.77 31.65
C GLU A 206 -5.74 -16.21 32.09
N SER A 207 -5.58 -17.20 31.21
CA SER A 207 -5.70 -18.61 31.59
C SER A 207 -4.58 -19.08 32.53
N ALA A 208 -3.35 -18.60 32.33
CA ALA A 208 -2.22 -18.91 33.21
C ALA A 208 -2.36 -18.23 34.57
N GLN A 209 -2.89 -17.00 34.61
CA GLN A 209 -3.18 -16.29 35.87
C GLN A 209 -4.27 -17.00 36.66
N ARG A 210 -5.36 -17.44 36.01
CA ARG A 210 -6.42 -18.20 36.70
C ARG A 210 -5.95 -19.57 37.19
N ALA A 211 -5.04 -20.23 36.48
CA ALA A 211 -4.45 -21.48 36.93
C ALA A 211 -3.57 -21.26 38.18
N ALA A 212 -2.75 -20.20 38.18
CA ALA A 212 -1.92 -19.84 39.32
C ALA A 212 -2.74 -19.40 40.55
N GLU A 213 -3.87 -18.71 40.34
CA GLU A 213 -4.80 -18.35 41.42
C GLU A 213 -5.51 -19.58 42.03
N LEU A 214 -5.80 -20.62 41.22
CA LEU A 214 -6.39 -21.88 41.70
C LEU A 214 -5.36 -22.77 42.42
N GLU A 215 -4.08 -22.68 42.10
CA GLU A 215 -3.01 -23.39 42.83
C GLU A 215 -2.59 -22.67 44.13
N ALA A 216 -2.89 -21.37 44.26
CA ALA A 216 -2.56 -20.57 45.43
C ALA A 216 -3.70 -20.48 46.48
N ALA A 217 -4.87 -21.05 46.19
CA ALA A 217 -6.06 -21.10 47.04
C ALA A 217 -6.26 -22.49 47.64
#